data_AF-A0A225UV72-F1
#
_entry.id   AF-A0A225UV72-F1
#
_cell.length_a   1.000
_cell.length_b   1.000
_cell.length_c   1.000
_cell.angle_alpha   90.00
_cell.angle_beta   90.00
_cell.angle_gamma   90.00
#
_symmetry.space_group_name_H-M   'P 1'
#
loop_
_entity.id
_entity.type
_entity.pdbx_description
1 polymer ?
#
loop_
_entity_poly.entity_id
_entity_poly.type
_entity_poly.pdbx_seq_one_letter_code
_entity_poly.pdbx_strand_id
1 'polypeptide(L)'
;MRGSCYSYIVTFIMMKSRYVTIYPLRKKSEVPDAFAKFIKEIKATAGVKIRVLRSDNGGEYRSVVMDELCDAKTIKQEFTVSYNPQQNGVTGLELPLLATL
;
A
#
# COMPACT_ATOMS: atom_id res chain seq x y z
N MET A 1 1.71 33.51 -1.64
CA MET A 1 1.34 32.39 -0.74
C MET A 1 1.51 31.09 -1.51
N ARG A 2 2.44 30.22 -1.13
CA ARG A 2 2.67 28.92 -1.81
C ARG A 2 1.63 27.93 -1.31
N GLY A 3 0.52 27.77 -2.05
CA GLY A 3 -0.48 26.74 -1.77
C GLY A 3 0.19 25.36 -1.77
N SER A 4 -0.10 24.56 -0.74
CA SER A 4 0.42 23.20 -0.59
C SER A 4 0.11 22.37 -1.83
N CYS A 5 1.15 21.84 -2.47
CA CYS A 5 1.10 21.15 -3.76
C CYS A 5 0.56 19.70 -3.71
N TYR A 6 0.02 19.24 -2.58
CA TYR A 6 -0.47 17.88 -2.37
C TYR A 6 -2.00 17.85 -2.42
N SER A 7 -2.56 16.94 -3.21
CA SER A 7 -4.01 16.82 -3.45
C SER A 7 -4.58 15.46 -3.08
N TYR A 8 -3.71 14.50 -2.74
CA TYR A 8 -4.07 13.14 -2.38
C TYR A 8 -3.30 12.70 -1.16
N ILE A 9 -3.83 11.71 -0.46
CA ILE A 9 -3.17 11.02 0.63
C ILE A 9 -3.23 9.54 0.30
N VAL A 10 -2.17 8.80 0.60
CA VAL A 10 -2.21 7.33 0.63
C VAL A 10 -1.88 6.87 2.02
N THR A 11 -2.68 5.93 2.53
CA THR A 11 -2.50 5.31 3.84
C THR A 11 -2.14 3.84 3.66
N PHE A 12 -1.05 3.43 4.31
CA PHE A 12 -0.56 2.07 4.34
C PHE A 12 -0.72 1.52 5.76
N ILE A 13 -1.51 0.46 5.91
CA ILE A 13 -1.84 -0.15 7.21
C ILE A 13 -1.36 -1.59 7.26
N MET A 14 -0.39 -1.88 8.12
CA MET A 14 0.08 -3.24 8.35
C MET A 14 -0.85 -3.96 9.33
N MET A 15 -1.59 -4.98 8.88
CA MET A 15 -2.69 -5.55 9.68
C MET A 15 -2.25 -6.19 11.00
N LYS A 16 -1.07 -6.85 11.05
CA LYS A 16 -0.62 -7.56 12.28
C LYS A 16 -0.21 -6.62 13.40
N SER A 17 0.50 -5.54 13.08
CA SER A 17 1.03 -4.59 14.07
C SER A 17 0.14 -3.37 14.26
N ARG A 18 -0.89 -3.20 13.41
CA ARG A 18 -1.66 -1.95 13.29
C ARG A 18 -0.78 -0.73 13.02
N TYR A 19 0.42 -0.94 12.48
CA TYR A 19 1.31 0.14 12.10
C TYR A 19 0.73 0.86 10.88
N VAL A 20 0.59 2.17 10.98
CA VAL A 20 0.00 3.03 9.96
C VAL A 20 1.02 4.06 9.50
N THR A 21 1.15 4.22 8.19
CA THR A 21 1.95 5.30 7.61
C THR A 21 1.13 6.03 6.55
N ILE A 22 1.26 7.35 6.53
CA ILE A 22 0.52 8.25 5.66
C ILE A 22 1.53 9.02 4.81
N TYR A 23 1.33 9.04 3.50
CA TYR A 23 2.14 9.84 2.58
C TYR A 23 1.26 10.85 1.82
N PRO A 24 1.56 12.16 1.89
CA PRO A 24 0.91 13.15 1.05
C PRO A 24 1.44 13.04 -0.39
N LEU A 25 0.53 13.02 -1.37
CA LEU A 25 0.83 12.88 -2.78
C LEU A 25 0.25 14.06 -3.58
N ARG A 26 0.96 14.45 -4.64
CA ARG A 26 0.52 15.46 -5.60
C ARG A 26 -0.33 14.83 -6.69
N LYS A 27 -0.04 13.58 -7.04
CA LYS A 27 -0.77 12.79 -8.03
C LYS A 27 -0.94 11.36 -7.55
N LYS A 28 -2.06 10.71 -7.90
CA LYS A 28 -2.27 9.28 -7.61
C LYS A 28 -1.20 8.36 -8.22
N SER A 29 -0.57 8.78 -9.33
CA SER A 29 0.54 8.05 -9.95
C SER A 29 1.80 7.97 -9.09
N GLU A 30 1.90 8.72 -7.98
CA GLU A 30 3.03 8.68 -7.04
C GLU A 30 2.87 7.55 -5.99
N VAL A 31 1.78 6.77 -6.02
CA VAL A 31 1.53 5.66 -5.07
C VAL A 31 2.62 4.58 -5.11
N PRO A 32 3.15 4.11 -6.26
CA PRO A 32 4.24 3.14 -6.28
C PRO A 32 5.51 3.65 -5.57
N ASP A 33 5.85 4.92 -5.73
CA ASP A 33 7.01 5.54 -5.07
C ASP A 33 6.82 5.59 -3.55
N ALA A 34 5.62 5.97 -3.10
CA ALA A 34 5.26 5.97 -1.69
C ALA A 34 5.30 4.55 -1.10
N PHE A 35 4.84 3.54 -1.86
CA PHE A 35 4.88 2.14 -1.44
C PHE A 35 6.32 1.61 -1.36
N ALA A 36 7.19 1.93 -2.31
CA ALA A 36 8.60 1.57 -2.27
C ALA A 36 9.30 2.17 -1.03
N LYS A 37 8.97 3.43 -0.69
CA LYS A 37 9.44 4.08 0.54
C LYS A 37 8.96 3.35 1.79
N PHE A 38 7.68 2.99 1.84
CA PHE A 38 7.10 2.23 2.94
C PHE A 38 7.79 0.87 3.15
N ILE A 39 8.04 0.10 2.09
CA ILE A 39 8.76 -1.18 2.17
C ILE A 39 10.14 -0.99 2.80
N LYS A 40 10.87 0.07 2.41
CA LYS A 40 12.20 0.37 2.96
C LYS A 40 12.14 0.72 4.44
N GLU A 41 11.17 1.54 4.85
CA GLU A 41 10.98 1.96 6.24
C GLU A 41 10.62 0.77 7.14
N ILE A 42 9.69 -0.08 6.74
CA ILE A 42 9.31 -1.28 7.50
C ILE A 42 10.47 -2.27 7.60
N LYS A 43 11.22 -2.46 6.51
CA LYS A 43 12.40 -3.34 6.53
C LYS A 43 13.46 -2.82 7.49
N ALA A 44 13.71 -1.51 7.52
CA ALA A 44 14.71 -0.91 8.39
C ALA A 44 14.29 -0.88 9.86
N THR A 45 13.02 -0.60 10.14
CA THR A 45 12.52 -0.42 11.52
C THR A 45 12.12 -1.72 12.20
N ALA A 46 11.44 -2.61 11.48
CA ALA A 46 10.88 -3.83 12.05
C ALA A 46 11.59 -5.11 11.57
N GLY A 47 12.49 -5.03 10.59
CA GLY A 47 13.13 -6.20 9.99
C GLY A 47 12.14 -7.09 9.21
N VAL A 48 10.95 -6.56 8.92
CA VAL A 48 9.84 -7.33 8.34
C VAL A 48 9.85 -7.20 6.82
N LYS A 49 9.65 -8.33 6.13
CA LYS A 49 9.35 -8.36 4.70
C LYS A 49 7.84 -8.38 4.48
N ILE A 50 7.34 -7.45 3.67
CA ILE A 50 5.95 -7.44 3.20
C ILE A 50 5.80 -8.58 2.18
N ARG A 51 4.74 -9.38 2.31
CA ARG A 51 4.47 -10.53 1.40
C ARG A 51 3.24 -10.32 0.55
N VAL A 52 2.26 -9.56 1.03
CA VAL A 52 0.99 -9.31 0.34
C VAL A 52 0.66 -7.83 0.40
N LEU A 53 0.42 -7.22 -0.76
CA LEU A 53 -0.22 -5.90 -0.88
C LEU A 53 -1.70 -6.13 -1.18
N ARG A 54 -2.58 -5.70 -0.28
CA ARG A 54 -4.03 -5.70 -0.51
C ARG A 54 -4.51 -4.27 -0.74
N SER A 55 -5.13 -4.03 -1.89
CA SER A 55 -5.64 -2.72 -2.29
C SER A 55 -7.05 -2.82 -2.88
N ASP A 56 -7.72 -1.70 -3.08
CA ASP A 56 -8.91 -1.67 -3.92
C ASP A 56 -8.53 -1.82 -5.40
N ASN A 57 -9.54 -1.88 -6.27
CA ASN A 57 -9.31 -2.06 -7.70
C ASN A 57 -8.88 -0.77 -8.44
N GLY A 58 -8.33 0.21 -7.71
CA GLY A 58 -7.91 1.51 -8.23
C GLY A 58 -6.78 1.40 -9.25
N GLY A 59 -6.80 2.30 -10.24
CA GLY A 59 -5.84 2.29 -11.35
C GLY A 59 -4.40 2.54 -10.90
N GLU A 60 -4.21 3.28 -9.81
CA GLU A 60 -2.89 3.54 -9.21
C GLU A 60 -2.19 2.27 -8.70
N TYR A 61 -2.95 1.26 -8.28
CA TYR A 61 -2.42 -0.03 -7.82
C TYR A 61 -2.24 -1.04 -8.97
N ARG A 62 -2.84 -0.80 -10.14
CA ARG A 62 -2.74 -1.64 -11.35
C ARG A 62 -1.78 -1.08 -12.41
N SER A 63 -0.84 -0.23 -11.99
CA SER A 63 0.15 0.33 -12.91
C SER A 63 1.28 -0.67 -13.16
N VAL A 64 1.87 -0.66 -14.37
CA VAL A 64 3.04 -1.48 -14.70
C VAL A 64 4.18 -1.29 -13.68
N VAL A 65 4.36 -0.05 -13.21
CA VAL A 65 5.35 0.29 -12.18
C VAL A 65 5.05 -0.41 -10.85
N MET A 66 3.78 -0.49 -10.45
CA MET A 66 3.38 -1.22 -9.24
C MET A 66 3.60 -2.72 -9.39
N ASP A 67 3.26 -3.27 -10.56
CA ASP A 67 3.45 -4.69 -10.88
C ASP A 67 4.92 -5.08 -10.82
N GLU A 68 5.79 -4.35 -11.52
CA GLU A 68 7.24 -4.57 -11.50
C GLU A 68 7.83 -4.44 -10.09
N LEU A 69 7.38 -3.46 -9.32
CA LEU A 69 7.82 -3.26 -7.93
C LEU A 69 7.44 -4.47 -7.05
N CYS A 70 6.22 -4.98 -7.20
CA CYS A 70 5.75 -6.14 -6.45
C CYS A 70 6.50 -7.40 -6.85
N ASP A 71 6.68 -7.64 -8.15
CA ASP A 71 7.42 -8.79 -8.68
C ASP A 71 8.87 -8.80 -8.20
N ALA A 72 9.56 -7.66 -8.29
CA ALA A 72 10.94 -7.50 -7.84
C ALA A 72 11.13 -7.75 -6.33
N LYS A 73 10.07 -7.59 -5.54
CA LYS A 73 10.08 -7.84 -4.08
C LYS A 73 9.44 -9.17 -3.70
N THR A 74 8.91 -9.92 -4.66
CA THR A 74 8.13 -11.15 -4.45
C THR A 74 6.92 -10.86 -3.53
N ILE A 75 6.24 -9.75 -3.79
CA ILE A 75 5.02 -9.33 -3.10
C ILE A 75 3.83 -9.75 -3.97
N LYS A 76 2.92 -10.53 -3.41
CA LYS A 76 1.66 -10.86 -4.07
C LYS A 76 0.71 -9.66 -4.00
N GLN A 77 0.16 -9.25 -5.13
CA GLN A 77 -0.92 -8.27 -5.16
C GLN A 77 -2.28 -8.96 -5.04
N GLU A 78 -3.13 -8.45 -4.15
CA GLU A 78 -4.51 -8.86 -3.98
C GLU A 78 -5.42 -7.63 -4.09
N PHE A 79 -6.44 -7.71 -4.94
CA PHE A 79 -7.40 -6.64 -5.12
C PHE A 79 -8.71 -7.04 -4.44
N THR A 80 -9.24 -6.13 -3.63
CA THR A 80 -10.56 -6.33 -3.03
C THR A 80 -11.64 -6.11 -4.10
N VAL A 81 -12.67 -6.96 -4.09
CA VAL A 81 -13.83 -6.80 -4.96
C VAL A 81 -14.58 -5.55 -4.50
N SER A 82 -14.86 -4.64 -5.42
CA SER A 82 -15.73 -3.50 -5.15
C SER A 82 -17.04 -4.03 -4.57
N TYR A 83 -17.45 -3.52 -3.39
CA TYR A 83 -18.70 -3.85 -2.69
C TYR A 83 -18.66 -4.96 -1.63
N ASN A 84 -17.64 -5.04 -0.75
CA ASN A 84 -17.82 -5.67 0.57
C ASN A 84 -16.78 -5.22 1.64
N PRO A 85 -17.02 -4.13 2.40
CA PRO A 85 -16.13 -3.69 3.47
C PRO A 85 -15.95 -4.72 4.61
N GLN A 86 -16.83 -5.72 4.72
CA GLN A 86 -16.74 -6.79 5.72
C GLN A 86 -15.54 -7.75 5.53
N GLN A 87 -15.00 -7.91 4.31
CA GLN A 87 -13.89 -8.85 4.06
C GLN A 87 -12.51 -8.35 4.52
N ASN A 88 -12.43 -7.13 5.07
CA ASN A 88 -11.23 -6.63 5.74
C ASN A 88 -10.99 -7.29 7.12
N GLY A 89 -11.90 -8.16 7.58
CA GLY A 89 -11.78 -8.94 8.80
C GLY A 89 -11.46 -10.40 8.52
N VAL A 90 -10.22 -10.80 8.83
CA VAL A 90 -9.82 -12.16 9.21
C VAL A 90 -9.71 -13.22 8.09
N THR A 91 -8.48 -13.52 7.64
CA THR A 91 -8.05 -14.92 7.43
C THR A 91 -6.51 -15.07 7.42
N GLY A 92 -6.01 -15.96 8.28
CA GLY A 92 -4.81 -16.80 8.13
C GLY A 92 -3.47 -16.18 7.71
N LEU A 93 -2.64 -15.83 8.70
CA LEU A 93 -1.16 -15.82 8.69
C LEU A 93 -0.46 -15.61 7.33
N GLU A 94 -0.25 -14.35 6.95
CA GLU A 94 0.97 -13.77 6.36
C GLU A 94 0.70 -12.28 6.10
N LEU A 95 1.58 -11.41 6.60
CA LEU A 95 1.33 -9.98 6.84
C LEU A 95 0.67 -9.23 5.65
N PRO A 96 -0.63 -8.93 5.71
CA PRO A 96 -1.31 -8.15 4.69
C PRO A 96 -1.11 -6.65 4.96
N LEU A 97 -0.67 -5.92 3.96
CA LEU A 97 -0.78 -4.46 3.92
C LEU A 97 -2.14 -4.09 3.35
N LEU A 98 -2.89 -3.21 4.01
CA LEU A 98 -4.08 -2.57 3.45
C LEU A 98 -3.68 -1.18 2.94
N ALA A 99 -3.94 -0.91 1.67
CA ALA A 99 -3.79 0.41 1.08
C ALA A 99 -5.18 1.07 0.94
N THR A 100 -5.35 2.23 1.55
CA THR A 100 -6.57 3.04 1.47
C THR A 100 -6.19 4.42 0.93
N LEU A 101 -6.87 4.87 -0.12
CA LEU A 101 -6.81 6.26 -0.59
C LEU A 101 -7.73 7.18 0.23
#